data_AF-A0A2E6Y0G3-F1
#
_entry.id   AF-A0A2E6Y0G3-F1
#
_cell.length_a   1.000
_cell.length_b   1.000
_cell.length_c   1.000
_cell.angle_alpha   90.00
_cell.angle_beta   90.00
_cell.angle_gamma   90.00
#
_symmetry.space_group_name_H-M   'P 1'
#
loop_
_entity.id
_entity.type
_entity.pdbx_description
1 polymer ?
#
loop_
_entity_poly.entity_id
_entity_poly.type
_entity_poly.pdbx_seq_one_letter_code
_entity_poly.pdbx_strand_id
1 'polypeptide(L)'
;MEAAYRQTRAHLERIERQISARAECMTTTAKAKARRHPRGGSRWTRSDETMFRTCVDQLSFERRGEIDALSRKLMRQERAITAVRAKTISKGPTAKADVHAAL
;
A
#
# COMPACT_ATOMS: atom_id res chain seq x y z
N MET A 1 4.25 16.67 -7.93
CA MET A 1 4.57 15.25 -8.22
C MET A 1 4.67 14.40 -6.95
N GLU A 2 5.40 14.83 -5.92
CA GLU A 2 5.50 14.09 -4.64
C GLU A 2 4.18 13.95 -3.88
N ALA A 3 3.35 15.00 -3.84
CA ALA A 3 2.03 14.93 -3.22
C ALA A 3 1.15 13.83 -3.86
N ALA A 4 1.18 13.74 -5.20
CA ALA A 4 0.46 12.71 -5.94
C ALA A 4 1.01 11.29 -5.66
N TYR A 5 2.32 11.15 -5.42
CA TYR A 5 2.92 9.89 -4.97
C TYR A 5 2.40 9.48 -3.59
N ARG A 6 2.41 10.41 -2.62
CA ARG A 6 1.89 10.17 -1.25
C ARG A 6 0.41 9.78 -1.28
N GLN A 7 -0.39 10.44 -2.11
CA GLN A 7 -1.80 10.11 -2.28
C GLN A 7 -2.02 8.71 -2.87
N THR A 8 -1.29 8.33 -3.94
CA THR A 8 -1.38 6.98 -4.52
C THR A 8 -0.96 5.92 -3.49
N ARG A 9 0.10 6.18 -2.72
CA ARG A 9 0.59 5.28 -1.67
C ARG A 9 -0.45 5.11 -0.55
N ALA A 10 -0.98 6.22 -0.02
CA ALA A 10 -2.01 6.18 1.00
C ALA A 10 -3.29 5.47 0.51
N HIS A 11 -3.59 5.55 -0.79
CA HIS A 11 -4.69 4.79 -1.37
C HIS A 11 -4.42 3.28 -1.32
N LEU A 12 -3.24 2.84 -1.76
CA LEU A 12 -2.86 1.43 -1.71
C LEU A 12 -2.92 0.88 -0.28
N GLU A 13 -2.33 1.59 0.68
CA GLU A 13 -2.36 1.20 2.10
C GLU A 13 -3.79 1.13 2.66
N ARG A 14 -4.70 2.00 2.20
CA ARG A 14 -6.11 1.96 2.60
C ARG A 14 -6.81 0.72 2.07
N ILE A 15 -6.52 0.30 0.83
CA ILE A 15 -7.08 -0.93 0.25
C ILE A 15 -6.59 -2.14 1.04
N GLU A 16 -5.30 -2.22 1.35
CA GLU A 16 -4.72 -3.31 2.13
C GLU A 16 -5.38 -3.42 3.52
N ARG A 17 -5.53 -2.28 4.22
CA ARG A 17 -6.24 -2.24 5.52
C ARG A 17 -7.69 -2.68 5.40
N GLN A 18 -8.40 -2.28 4.34
CA GLN A 18 -9.78 -2.69 4.09
C GLN A 18 -9.91 -4.19 3.84
N ILE A 19 -8.98 -4.79 3.09
CA ILE A 19 -8.92 -6.23 2.85
C ILE A 19 -8.75 -6.97 4.19
N SER A 20 -7.76 -6.61 4.99
CA SER A 20 -7.50 -7.26 6.29
C SER A 20 -8.68 -7.12 7.25
N ALA A 21 -9.22 -5.91 7.42
CA ALA A 21 -10.35 -5.67 8.32
C ALA A 21 -11.60 -6.46 7.90
N ARG A 22 -11.86 -6.56 6.59
CA ARG A 22 -13.00 -7.32 6.07
C ARG A 22 -12.80 -8.82 6.23
N ALA A 23 -11.60 -9.34 5.98
CA ALA A 23 -11.28 -10.74 6.21
C ALA A 23 -11.42 -11.13 7.69
N GLU A 24 -10.97 -10.27 8.60
CA GLU A 24 -11.13 -10.46 10.05
C GLU A 24 -12.60 -10.49 10.47
N CYS A 25 -13.41 -9.55 9.96
CA CYS A 25 -14.85 -9.50 10.23
C CYS A 25 -15.57 -10.76 9.71
N MET A 26 -15.24 -11.22 8.50
CA MET A 26 -15.79 -12.47 7.93
C MET A 26 -15.44 -13.68 8.78
N THR A 27 -14.18 -13.80 9.20
CA THR A 27 -13.69 -14.91 10.03
C THR A 27 -14.36 -14.90 11.40
N THR A 28 -14.46 -13.74 12.04
CA THR A 28 -15.11 -13.57 13.34
C THR A 28 -16.59 -13.92 13.28
N THR A 29 -17.28 -13.48 12.22
CA THR A 29 -18.71 -13.79 12.01
C THR A 29 -18.93 -15.29 11.78
N ALA A 30 -18.08 -15.94 10.98
CA ALA A 30 -18.15 -17.37 10.75
C ALA A 30 -17.89 -18.18 12.04
N LYS A 31 -16.87 -17.78 12.82
CA LYS A 31 -16.59 -18.34 14.15
C LYS A 31 -17.77 -18.20 15.10
N ALA A 32 -18.39 -17.02 15.17
CA ALA A 32 -19.56 -16.78 16.01
C ALA A 32 -20.74 -17.69 15.63
N LYS A 33 -20.99 -17.88 14.32
CA LYS A 33 -22.03 -18.80 13.84
C LYS A 33 -21.74 -20.26 14.20
N ALA A 34 -20.47 -20.69 14.12
CA ALA A 34 -20.06 -22.06 14.41
C ALA A 34 -20.13 -22.40 15.91
N ARG A 35 -19.95 -21.42 16.81
CA ARG A 35 -19.84 -21.64 18.26
C ARG A 35 -21.06 -21.11 19.03
N ARG A 36 -22.26 -21.57 18.67
CA ARG A 36 -23.53 -21.23 19.37
C ARG A 36 -23.50 -21.50 20.89
N HIS A 37 -22.59 -22.36 21.38
CA HIS A 37 -22.22 -22.50 22.79
C HIS A 37 -20.70 -22.39 22.96
N PRO A 38 -20.16 -21.25 23.42
CA PRO A 38 -18.72 -21.08 23.56
C PRO A 38 -18.18 -22.00 24.66
N ARG A 39 -17.53 -23.11 24.28
CA ARG A 39 -16.62 -23.81 25.21
C ARG A 39 -15.43 -22.88 25.44
N GLY A 40 -15.14 -22.60 26.71
CA GLY A 40 -14.35 -21.45 27.16
C GLY A 40 -13.06 -21.16 26.38
N GLY A 41 -12.72 -19.88 26.32
CA GLY A 41 -11.46 -19.37 25.78
C GLY A 41 -11.61 -18.70 24.41
N SER A 42 -11.62 -17.35 24.42
CA SER A 42 -11.48 -16.53 23.22
C SER A 42 -10.06 -16.62 22.67
N ARG A 43 -9.76 -17.70 21.94
CA ARG A 43 -8.51 -17.81 21.18
C ARG A 43 -8.80 -17.95 19.70
N TRP A 44 -8.04 -17.20 18.91
CA TRP A 44 -7.91 -17.39 17.47
C TRP A 44 -7.31 -18.78 17.24
N THR A 45 -8.03 -19.64 16.53
CA THR A 45 -7.60 -21.02 16.26
C THR A 45 -6.86 -21.10 14.93
N ARG A 46 -6.16 -22.21 14.69
CA ARG A 46 -5.55 -22.48 13.38
C ARG A 46 -6.58 -22.53 12.25
N SER A 47 -7.80 -22.99 12.55
CA SER A 47 -8.91 -22.96 11.58
C SER A 47 -9.36 -21.54 11.27
N ASP A 48 -9.40 -20.67 12.27
CA ASP A 48 -9.73 -19.24 12.09
C ASP A 48 -8.65 -18.57 11.22
N GLU A 49 -7.36 -18.85 11.48
CA GLU A 49 -6.24 -18.36 10.67
C GLU A 49 -6.32 -18.79 9.20
N THR A 50 -6.63 -20.06 8.92
CA THR A 50 -6.79 -20.54 7.55
C THR A 50 -7.94 -19.83 6.85
N MET A 51 -9.09 -19.69 7.51
CA MET A 51 -10.24 -18.97 6.96
C MET A 51 -9.93 -17.50 6.68
N PHE A 52 -9.23 -16.84 7.59
CA PHE A 52 -8.78 -15.46 7.42
C PHE A 52 -7.89 -15.31 6.19
N ARG A 53 -6.88 -16.17 6.02
CA ARG A 53 -6.00 -16.15 4.85
C ARG A 53 -6.77 -16.36 3.56
N THR A 54 -7.68 -17.33 3.52
CA THR A 54 -8.55 -17.55 2.35
C THR A 54 -9.40 -16.31 2.04
N CYS A 55 -9.93 -15.63 3.06
CA CYS A 55 -10.67 -14.38 2.85
C CYS A 55 -9.76 -13.26 2.31
N VAL A 56 -8.54 -13.12 2.84
CA VAL A 56 -7.56 -12.15 2.34
C VAL A 56 -7.22 -12.44 0.88
N ASP A 57 -6.95 -13.69 0.52
CA ASP A 57 -6.60 -14.09 -0.84
C ASP A 57 -7.75 -13.79 -1.81
N GLN A 58 -8.98 -14.15 -1.44
CA GLN A 58 -10.17 -13.88 -2.23
C GLN A 58 -10.39 -12.38 -2.45
N LEU A 59 -10.36 -11.59 -1.38
CA LEU A 59 -10.55 -10.13 -1.46
C LEU A 59 -9.42 -9.44 -2.24
N SER A 60 -8.18 -9.92 -2.08
CA SER A 60 -7.03 -9.44 -2.84
C SER A 60 -7.16 -9.77 -4.32
N PHE A 61 -7.66 -10.96 -4.66
CA PHE A 61 -7.94 -11.36 -6.03
C PHE A 61 -9.01 -10.47 -6.68
N GLU A 62 -10.12 -10.23 -5.98
CA GLU A 62 -11.19 -9.33 -6.44
C GLU A 62 -10.70 -7.89 -6.69
N ARG A 63 -9.71 -7.44 -5.91
CA ARG A 63 -9.13 -6.09 -5.99
C ARG A 63 -7.82 -6.01 -6.78
N ARG A 64 -7.38 -7.12 -7.36
CA ARG A 64 -6.06 -7.22 -7.99
C ARG A 64 -5.83 -6.17 -9.07
N GLY A 65 -6.82 -5.94 -9.94
CA GLY A 65 -6.70 -4.94 -11.01
C GLY A 65 -6.48 -3.51 -10.49
N GLU A 66 -7.15 -3.16 -9.40
CA GLU A 66 -7.01 -1.85 -8.75
C GLU A 66 -5.63 -1.70 -8.09
N ILE A 67 -5.21 -2.73 -7.34
CA ILE A 67 -3.88 -2.81 -6.71
C ILE A 67 -2.77 -2.69 -7.76
N ASP A 68 -2.85 -3.48 -8.83
CA ASP A 68 -1.86 -3.50 -9.91
C ASP A 68 -1.78 -2.13 -10.63
N ALA A 69 -2.92 -1.48 -10.85
CA ALA A 69 -2.96 -0.16 -11.47
C ALA A 69 -2.30 0.92 -10.59
N LEU A 70 -2.56 0.90 -9.28
CA LEU A 70 -1.95 1.82 -8.31
C LEU A 70 -0.45 1.57 -8.16
N SER A 71 -0.03 0.31 -8.09
CA SER A 71 1.39 -0.07 -8.02
C SER A 71 2.16 0.40 -9.24
N ARG A 72 1.63 0.17 -10.46
CA ARG A 72 2.26 0.70 -11.68
C ARG A 72 2.31 2.24 -11.70
N LYS A 73 1.28 2.90 -11.16
CA LYS A 73 1.26 4.37 -11.05
C LYS A 73 2.33 4.88 -10.08
N LEU A 74 2.52 4.22 -8.94
CA LEU A 74 3.59 4.54 -7.99
C LEU A 74 4.97 4.44 -8.64
N MET A 75 5.25 3.36 -9.37
CA MET A 75 6.53 3.20 -10.07
C MET A 75 6.80 4.32 -11.07
N ARG A 76 5.78 4.76 -11.82
CA ARG A 76 5.92 5.89 -12.76
C ARG A 76 6.17 7.21 -12.02
N GLN A 77 5.45 7.45 -10.93
CA GLN A 77 5.62 8.65 -10.10
C GLN A 77 7.01 8.69 -9.47
N GLU A 78 7.51 7.57 -8.96
CA GLU A 78 8.86 7.44 -8.38
C GLU A 78 9.94 7.74 -9.41
N ARG A 79 9.88 7.13 -10.60
CA ARG A 79 10.83 7.42 -11.70
C ARG A 79 10.85 8.90 -12.06
N ALA A 80 9.67 9.53 -12.15
CA ALA A 80 9.57 10.93 -12.50
C ALA A 80 10.13 11.85 -11.39
N ILE A 81 9.88 11.54 -10.11
CA ILE A 81 10.46 12.27 -8.97
C ILE A 81 11.98 12.15 -8.99
N THR A 82 12.52 10.94 -9.17
CA THR A 82 13.97 10.71 -9.24
C THR A 82 14.61 11.45 -10.40
N ALA A 83 14.00 11.45 -11.59
CA ALA A 83 14.50 12.19 -12.75
C ALA A 83 14.56 13.71 -12.51
N VAL A 84 13.51 14.27 -11.89
CA VAL A 84 13.50 15.70 -11.53
C VAL A 84 14.60 16.01 -10.51
N ARG A 85 14.76 15.19 -9.47
CA ARG A 85 15.81 15.37 -8.45
C ARG A 85 17.22 15.29 -9.04
N ALA A 86 17.47 14.33 -9.92
CA ALA A 86 18.75 14.21 -10.63
C ALA A 86 19.04 15.42 -11.52
N LYS A 87 18.01 15.97 -12.18
CA LYS A 87 18.15 17.18 -13.00
C LYS A 87 18.41 18.44 -12.18
N THR A 88 17.83 18.56 -10.99
CA THR A 88 18.12 19.69 -10.08
C THR A 88 19.54 19.63 -9.53
N ILE A 89 20.04 18.42 -9.22
CA ILE A 89 21.42 18.24 -8.72
C ILE A 89 22.45 18.55 -9.80
N SER A 90 22.22 18.12 -11.05
CA SER A 90 23.13 18.43 -12.16
C SER A 90 23.11 19.89 -12.63
N LYS A 91 22.14 20.70 -12.19
CA LYS A 91 21.99 22.11 -12.58
C LYS A 91 22.55 23.12 -11.57
N GLY A 92 23.16 22.72 -10.46
CA GLY A 92 23.86 23.65 -9.54
C GLY A 92 25.24 23.11 -9.13
N PRO A 93 26.24 23.94 -8.75
CA PRO A 93 26.36 25.41 -8.73
C PRO A 93 27.30 25.97 -9.82
N THR A 94 27.52 25.28 -10.94
CA THR A 94 28.43 25.76 -12.00
C THR A 94 27.94 27.01 -12.72
N ALA A 95 26.63 27.32 -12.67
CA ALA A 95 26.08 28.53 -13.29
C ALA A 95 26.44 29.86 -12.58
N LYS A 96 27.06 29.83 -11.39
CA LYS A 96 27.54 31.05 -10.70
C LYS A 96 29.05 31.28 -10.84
N ALA A 97 29.81 30.34 -11.41
CA ALA A 97 31.26 30.49 -11.57
C ALA A 97 31.64 31.37 -12.76
N ASP A 98 30.80 31.43 -13.81
CA ASP A 98 31.12 32.14 -15.06
C ASP A 98 30.90 33.67 -14.98
N VAL A 99 30.34 34.19 -13.90
CA VAL A 99 30.08 35.64 -13.74
C VAL A 99 31.24 36.38 -13.05
N HIS A 100 32.16 35.66 -12.40
CA HIS A 100 33.28 36.28 -11.66
C HIS A 100 34.65 36.17 -12.35
N ALA A 101 34.74 35.64 -13.58
CA ALA A 101 35.99 35.54 -14.33
C ALA A 101 36.28 36.73 -15.27
N ALA A 102 35.52 37.82 -15.17
CA ALA A 102 35.67 39.00 -16.02
C ALA A 102 35.54 40.32 -15.22
N LEU A 103 36.44 40.54 -14.26
CA LEU A 103 36.76 41.86 -13.71
C LEU A 103 38.23 41.91 -13.31
#